data_AF-A0A662GSV2-F1
#
_entry.id   AF-A0A662GSV2-F1
#
_cell.length_a   1.000
_cell.length_b   1.000
_cell.length_c   1.000
_cell.angle_alpha   90.00
_cell.angle_beta   90.00
_cell.angle_gamma   90.00
#
_symmetry.space_group_name_H-M   'P 1'
#
loop_
_entity.id
_entity.type
_entity.pdbx_description
1 polymer ?
#
loop_
_entity_poly.entity_id
_entity_poly.type
_entity_poly.pdbx_seq_one_letter_code
_entity_poly.pdbx_strand_id
1 'polypeptide(L)' 'MNKYKRKNISLESIEWFAKHFKYGAPPHGGFNIGIERLTMQLLNIPNIREETLFPKDPERLLP' A
#
# COMPACT_ATOMS: atom_id res chain seq x y z
N MET A 1 10.16 15.59 -12.04
CA MET A 1 9.12 15.05 -12.94
C MET A 1 9.55 13.87 -13.84
N ASN A 2 10.71 13.22 -13.62
CA ASN A 2 11.21 12.10 -14.49
C ASN A 2 11.38 10.76 -13.75
N LYS A 3 10.89 10.64 -12.50
CA LYS A 3 11.09 9.44 -11.66
C LYS A 3 10.36 8.21 -12.21
N TYR A 4 9.21 8.38 -12.85
CA TYR A 4 8.47 7.29 -13.50
C TYR A 4 9.27 6.69 -14.68
N LYS A 5 9.95 7.53 -15.48
CA LYS A 5 10.85 7.08 -16.56
C LYS A 5 11.99 6.21 -16.02
N ARG A 6 12.63 6.63 -14.93
CA ARG A 6 13.68 5.83 -14.25
C ARG A 6 13.18 4.50 -13.69
N LYS A 7 11.89 4.41 -13.35
CA LYS A 7 11.24 3.21 -12.82
C LYS A 7 10.57 2.36 -13.91
N ASN A 8 10.74 2.71 -15.19
CA ASN A 8 10.08 2.05 -16.32
C ASN A 8 8.54 1.97 -16.17
N ILE A 9 7.93 3.00 -15.57
CA ILE A 9 6.47 3.10 -15.41
C ILE A 9 5.92 3.94 -16.57
N SER A 10 4.89 3.45 -17.26
CA SER A 10 4.22 4.21 -18.33
C SER A 10 3.44 5.39 -17.76
N LEU A 11 3.52 6.55 -18.41
CA LEU A 11 2.82 7.74 -17.93
C LEU A 11 1.30 7.57 -17.98
N GLU A 12 0.79 6.88 -19.00
CA GLU A 12 -0.63 6.59 -19.20
C GLU A 12 -1.23 5.81 -18.01
N SER A 13 -0.50 4.82 -17.47
CA SER A 13 -0.97 4.00 -16.33
C SER A 13 -1.17 4.80 -15.02
N ILE A 14 -0.47 5.94 -14.88
CA ILE A 14 -0.50 6.78 -13.68
C ILE A 14 -1.12 8.15 -13.93
N GLU A 15 -1.59 8.43 -15.14
CA GLU A 15 -2.09 9.75 -15.52
C GLU A 15 -3.26 10.19 -14.64
N TRP A 16 -4.14 9.24 -14.29
CA TRP A 16 -5.28 9.43 -13.40
C TRP A 16 -4.85 10.04 -12.05
N PHE A 17 -3.67 9.70 -11.55
CA PHE A 17 -3.10 10.24 -10.31
C PHE A 17 -2.28 11.50 -10.60
N ALA A 18 -1.35 11.42 -11.55
CA ALA A 18 -0.31 12.43 -11.77
C ALA A 18 -0.84 13.78 -12.28
N LYS A 19 -1.96 13.81 -13.01
CA LYS A 19 -2.48 15.05 -13.63
C LYS A 19 -2.86 16.13 -12.62
N HIS A 20 -3.29 15.73 -11.42
CA HIS A 20 -3.77 16.65 -10.39
C HIS A 20 -2.64 17.52 -9.81
N PHE A 21 -1.41 17.01 -9.81
CA PHE A 21 -0.25 17.74 -9.29
C PHE A 21 0.23 18.89 -10.19
N LYS A 22 -0.34 19.02 -11.41
CA LYS A 22 0.02 20.09 -12.37
C LYS A 22 -0.47 21.47 -11.95
N TYR A 23 -1.54 21.54 -11.16
CA TYR A 23 -2.21 22.80 -10.80
C TYR A 23 -1.76 23.38 -9.44
N GLY A 24 -0.59 22.92 -8.95
CA GLY A 24 -0.08 23.28 -7.64
C GLY A 24 -0.54 22.30 -6.57
N ALA A 25 0.39 21.50 -6.07
CA ALA A 25 0.19 20.66 -4.90
C ALA A 25 1.18 21.11 -3.81
N PRO A 26 0.74 21.27 -2.55
CA PRO A 26 1.66 21.57 -1.46
C PRO A 26 2.67 20.44 -1.27
N PRO A 27 3.86 20.70 -0.70
CA PRO A 27 4.77 19.64 -0.31
C PRO A 27 4.09 18.78 0.76
N HIS A 28 3.89 17.49 0.47
CA HIS A 28 3.21 16.55 1.37
C HIS A 28 3.93 15.20 1.38
N GLY A 29 3.69 14.44 2.44
CA GLY A 29 4.20 13.10 2.65
C GLY A 29 3.46 12.42 3.80
N GLY A 30 3.74 11.15 4.02
CA GLY A 30 3.14 10.36 5.09
C GLY A 30 3.65 8.93 5.09
N PHE A 31 3.16 8.16 6.04
CA PHE A 31 3.40 6.72 6.14
C PHE A 31 2.10 6.02 6.52
N ASN A 32 2.07 4.71 6.33
CA ASN A 32 0.96 3.85 6.71
C ASN A 32 1.48 2.65 7.51
N ILE A 33 0.64 2.08 8.36
CA ILE A 33 0.93 0.89 9.15
C ILE A 33 -0.19 -0.13 8.91
N GLY A 34 0.16 -1.39 8.67
CA GLY A 34 -0.81 -2.49 8.62
C GLY A 34 -1.23 -2.90 10.02
N ILE A 35 -2.54 -2.88 10.31
CA ILE A 35 -3.06 -3.08 11.66
C ILE A 35 -2.83 -4.51 12.16
N GLU A 36 -2.95 -5.50 11.28
CA GLU A 36 -2.69 -6.91 11.56
C GLU A 36 -1.22 -7.07 11.92
N ARG A 37 -0.30 -6.61 11.04
CA ARG A 37 1.14 -6.65 11.33
C ARG A 37 1.54 -5.89 12.58
N LEU A 38 0.93 -4.74 12.87
CA LEU A 38 1.17 -4.02 14.11
C LEU A 38 0.80 -4.87 15.32
N THR A 39 -0.40 -5.48 15.29
CA THR A 39 -0.90 -6.36 16.35
C THR A 39 -0.01 -7.58 16.53
N MET A 40 0.42 -8.21 15.43
CA MET A 40 1.35 -9.33 15.39
C MET A 40 2.63 -9.02 16.15
N GLN A 41 3.23 -7.86 15.87
CA GLN A 41 4.48 -7.42 16.48
C GLN A 41 4.29 -7.06 17.96
N LEU A 42 3.19 -6.39 18.31
CA LEU A 42 2.89 -6.00 19.69
C LEU A 42 2.67 -7.22 20.60
N LEU A 43 2.07 -8.29 20.07
CA LEU A 43 1.72 -9.50 20.81
C LEU A 43 2.71 -10.66 20.60
N ASN A 44 3.77 -10.44 19.81
CA ASN A 44 4.74 -11.46 19.43
C ASN A 44 4.11 -12.75 18.85
N ILE A 45 3.09 -12.57 18.00
CA ILE A 45 2.38 -13.65 17.32
C ILE A 45 3.21 -14.11 16.11
N PRO A 46 3.35 -15.42 15.86
CA PRO A 46 4.24 -15.93 14.80
C PRO A 46 3.64 -15.85 13.39
N ASN A 47 2.31 -15.75 13.25
CA ASN A 47 1.63 -15.82 11.96
C ASN A 47 0.51 -14.80 11.84
N ILE A 48 0.53 -14.02 10.75
CA ILE A 48 -0.40 -12.91 10.52
C ILE A 48 -1.89 -13.31 10.48
N ARG A 49 -2.15 -14.59 10.20
CA ARG A 49 -3.50 -15.15 10.13
C ARG A 49 -4.16 -15.25 11.51
N GLU A 50 -3.39 -15.28 12.59
CA GLU A 50 -3.92 -15.41 13.95
C GLU A 50 -4.54 -14.11 14.46
N GLU A 51 -4.08 -12.95 13.97
CA GLU A 51 -4.70 -11.65 14.25
C GLU A 51 -5.59 -11.10 13.13
N THR A 52 -5.83 -11.88 12.07
CA THR A 52 -6.75 -11.53 10.99
C THR A 52 -8.08 -12.27 11.19
N LEU A 53 -9.19 -11.54 11.35
CA LEU A 53 -10.50 -12.14 11.66
C LEU A 53 -10.97 -13.18 10.64
N PHE A 54 -10.84 -12.87 9.35
CA PHE A 54 -11.12 -13.78 8.24
C PHE A 54 -9.94 -13.73 7.26
N PRO A 55 -8.88 -14.53 7.49
CA PRO A 55 -7.66 -14.45 6.70
C PRO A 55 -7.93 -14.67 5.21
N LYS A 56 -7.36 -13.80 4.38
CA LYS A 56 -7.39 -13.91 2.92
C LYS A 56 -5.98 -14.12 2.40
N ASP A 57 -5.83 -15.15 1.58
CA ASP A 57 -4.61 -15.44 0.84
C ASP A 57 -5.00 -16.08 -0.52
N PRO A 58 -4.04 -16.31 -1.43
CA PRO A 58 -4.35 -16.89 -2.74
C PRO A 58 -5.05 -18.26 -2.69
N GLU A 59 -4.94 -19.00 -1.59
CA GLU A 59 -5.50 -20.35 -1.41
C GLU A 59 -6.81 -20.34 -0.62
N ARG A 60 -7.08 -19.28 0.17
CA ARG A 60 -8.26 -19.16 1.04
C ARG A 60 -9.18 -18.01 0.61
N LEU A 61 -10.28 -18.39 -0.03
CA LEU A 61 -11.34 -17.48 -0.45
C LEU A 61 -12.55 -17.45 0.48
N LEU A 62 -12.84 -18.54 1.20
CA LEU A 62 -13.99 -18.64 2.09
C LEU A 62 -13.58 -18.39 3.55
N PRO A 63 -14.50 -17.86 4.39
CA PRO A 63 -14.31 -17.78 5.84
C PRO A 63 -13.94 -19.12 6.46
#